data_AF-A0A8H8CSP7-F1
#
_entry.id   AF-A0A8H8CSP7-F1
#
_cell.length_a   1.000
_cell.length_b   1.000
_cell.length_c   1.000
_cell.angle_alpha   90.00
_cell.angle_beta   90.00
_cell.angle_gamma   90.00
#
_symmetry.space_group_name_H-M   'P 1'
#
loop_
_entity.id
_entity.type
_entity.pdbx_description
1 polymer ?
#
loop_
_entity_poly.entity_id
_entity_poly.type
_entity_poly.pdbx_seq_one_letter_code
_entity_poly.pdbx_strand_id
1 'polypeptide(L)'
;MANPTPIYLTLGDITVRILVGNIQVGRVIVALNEIVPGNNTLLVKGNLDFGTIQKNIIAILKTELPYLKQGLLMASAVVESMVSQGQRLSYWENSFQSIKMSAITPMKPLFSSVIGNHFESSESAPMELPDTGGVGGDIIASLADKVLKTMNNVGEHLNLWNGRGELPNQL
;
A
#
# COMPACT_ATOMS: atom_id res chain seq x y z
N MET A 1 17.61 -7.47 -1.19
CA MET A 1 17.04 -8.79 -1.55
C MET A 1 18.20 -9.77 -1.68
N ALA A 2 18.06 -10.99 -1.16
CA ALA A 2 19.08 -12.03 -1.32
C ALA A 2 18.70 -12.97 -2.48
N ASN A 3 19.64 -13.21 -3.39
CA ASN A 3 19.54 -14.26 -4.39
C ASN A 3 20.29 -15.49 -3.86
N PRO A 4 19.57 -16.53 -3.39
CA PRO A 4 20.20 -17.72 -2.83
C PRO A 4 20.76 -18.67 -3.90
N THR A 5 20.54 -18.37 -5.19
CA THR A 5 20.96 -19.21 -6.30
C THR A 5 22.29 -18.72 -6.88
N PRO A 6 23.08 -19.61 -7.53
CA PRO A 6 24.29 -19.20 -8.25
C PRO A 6 23.99 -18.51 -9.60
N ILE A 7 22.71 -18.27 -9.92
CA ILE A 7 22.27 -17.77 -11.22
C ILE A 7 22.27 -16.24 -11.22
N TYR A 8 22.82 -15.66 -12.29
CA TYR A 8 22.66 -14.24 -12.62
C TYR A 8 21.31 -14.00 -13.30
N LEU A 9 20.54 -13.02 -12.82
CA LEU A 9 19.18 -12.79 -13.29
C LEU A 9 18.96 -11.33 -13.73
N THR A 10 18.39 -11.18 -14.92
CA THR A 10 17.88 -9.90 -15.45
C THR A 10 16.46 -10.12 -15.96
N LEU A 11 15.49 -9.46 -15.32
CA LEU A 11 14.06 -9.54 -15.69
C LEU A 11 13.52 -8.22 -16.25
N GLY A 12 14.27 -7.12 -16.11
CA GLY A 12 13.85 -5.79 -16.52
C GLY A 12 13.02 -5.06 -15.46
N ASP A 13 12.22 -4.12 -15.92
CA ASP A 13 11.37 -3.29 -15.07
C ASP A 13 10.02 -3.94 -14.85
N ILE A 14 9.69 -4.17 -13.57
CA ILE A 14 8.43 -4.75 -13.15
C ILE A 14 7.56 -3.64 -12.57
N THR A 15 6.36 -3.49 -13.12
CA THR A 15 5.32 -2.65 -12.55
C THR A 15 4.33 -3.49 -11.76
N VAL A 16 4.10 -3.08 -10.52
CA VAL A 16 3.28 -3.77 -9.53
C VAL A 16 2.19 -2.82 -9.04
N ARG A 17 0.96 -3.31 -8.98
CA ARG A 17 -0.15 -2.59 -8.34
C ARG A 17 -0.21 -2.94 -6.87
N ILE A 18 -0.35 -1.92 -6.04
CA ILE A 18 -0.60 -2.10 -4.60
C ILE A 18 -2.10 -1.99 -4.37
N LEU A 19 -2.64 -2.99 -3.69
CA LEU A 19 -4.05 -3.16 -3.42
C LEU A 19 -4.29 -3.18 -1.92
N VAL A 20 -5.38 -2.57 -1.47
CA VAL A 20 -5.97 -2.81 -0.15
C VAL A 20 -7.37 -3.35 -0.39
N GLY A 21 -7.64 -4.58 0.06
CA GLY A 21 -8.76 -5.36 -0.43
C GLY A 21 -8.70 -5.57 -1.96
N ASN A 22 -9.62 -4.90 -2.65
CA ASN A 22 -9.75 -4.89 -4.12
C ASN A 22 -9.49 -3.51 -4.73
N ILE A 23 -9.09 -2.52 -3.93
CA ILE A 23 -8.90 -1.14 -4.37
C ILE A 23 -7.42 -0.93 -4.63
N GLN A 24 -7.06 -0.45 -5.83
CA GLN A 24 -5.70 -0.04 -6.11
C GLN A 24 -5.40 1.28 -5.40
N VAL A 25 -4.41 1.25 -4.53
CA VAL A 25 -3.97 2.42 -3.73
C VAL A 25 -2.64 2.99 -4.21
N GLY A 26 -1.97 2.31 -5.14
CA GLY A 26 -0.71 2.79 -5.68
C GLY A 26 -0.10 1.87 -6.71
N ARG A 27 1.09 2.26 -7.15
CA ARG A 27 1.91 1.55 -8.14
C ARG A 27 3.37 1.61 -7.72
N VAL A 28 4.07 0.50 -7.91
CA VAL A 28 5.51 0.39 -7.63
C VAL A 28 6.20 -0.12 -8.88
N ILE A 29 7.33 0.50 -9.22
CA ILE A 29 8.24 0.04 -10.25
C ILE A 29 9.50 -0.48 -9.57
N VAL A 30 9.88 -1.71 -9.90
CA VAL A 30 11.09 -2.37 -9.42
C VAL A 30 11.95 -2.73 -10.61
N ALA A 31 13.17 -2.22 -10.65
CA ALA A 31 14.15 -2.62 -11.65
C ALA A 31 14.88 -3.88 -11.14
N LEU A 32 14.66 -5.01 -11.80
CA LEU A 32 15.38 -6.27 -11.54
C LEU A 32 16.44 -6.49 -12.60
N ASN A 33 17.42 -5.60 -12.60
CA ASN A 33 18.58 -5.66 -13.46
C ASN A 33 19.78 -6.14 -12.64
N GLU A 34 20.56 -7.05 -13.21
CA GLU A 34 21.87 -7.44 -12.67
C GLU A 34 21.83 -8.09 -11.29
N ILE A 35 20.86 -8.96 -11.04
CA ILE A 35 20.77 -9.68 -9.77
C ILE A 35 21.85 -10.76 -9.73
N VAL A 36 22.89 -10.52 -8.92
CA VAL A 36 24.01 -11.46 -8.70
C VAL A 36 23.72 -12.42 -7.55
N PRO A 37 24.42 -13.57 -7.44
CA PRO A 37 24.34 -14.42 -6.25
C PRO A 37 24.67 -13.65 -4.97
N GLY A 38 23.89 -13.88 -3.91
CA GLY A 38 24.05 -13.19 -2.63
C GLY A 38 23.21 -11.92 -2.50
N ASN A 39 23.75 -10.91 -1.82
CA ASN A 39 22.98 -9.72 -1.43
C ASN A 39 22.95 -8.65 -2.53
N ASN A 40 21.74 -8.24 -2.91
CA ASN A 40 21.49 -7.22 -3.91
C ASN A 40 20.68 -6.07 -3.33
N THR A 41 20.99 -4.85 -3.76
CA THR A 41 20.19 -3.65 -3.50
C THR A 41 19.32 -3.38 -4.72
N LEU A 42 18.01 -3.24 -4.50
CA LEU A 42 17.06 -2.94 -5.56
C LEU A 42 16.63 -1.49 -5.49
N LEU A 43 16.51 -0.86 -6.65
CA LEU A 43 15.84 0.43 -6.77
C LEU A 43 14.34 0.20 -6.89
N VAL A 44 13.60 0.74 -5.93
CA VAL A 44 12.15 0.66 -5.85
C VAL A 44 11.59 2.07 -5.89
N LYS A 45 10.75 2.35 -6.89
CA LYS A 45 10.05 3.63 -7.03
C LYS A 45 8.55 3.40 -6.85
N GLY A 46 7.99 3.92 -5.77
CA GLY A 46 6.56 3.82 -5.46
C GLY A 46 5.85 5.16 -5.64
N ASN A 47 4.63 5.11 -6.17
CA ASN A 47 3.68 6.21 -6.12
C ASN A 47 2.38 5.73 -5.47
N LEU A 48 1.88 6.53 -4.53
CA LEU A 48 0.64 6.25 -3.81
C LEU A 48 -0.44 7.21 -4.31
N ASP A 49 -1.61 6.68 -4.66
CA ASP A 49 -2.75 7.46 -5.14
C ASP A 49 -3.65 7.85 -3.97
N PHE A 50 -3.29 8.97 -3.34
CA PHE A 50 -4.07 9.51 -2.22
C PHE A 50 -5.49 9.90 -2.61
N GLY A 51 -5.74 10.34 -3.85
CA GLY A 51 -7.09 10.69 -4.32
C GLY A 51 -8.00 9.46 -4.34
N THR A 52 -7.50 8.34 -4.87
CA THR A 52 -8.24 7.07 -4.85
C THR A 52 -8.45 6.55 -3.42
N ILE A 53 -7.45 6.68 -2.54
CA ILE A 53 -7.60 6.30 -1.12
C ILE A 53 -8.70 7.12 -0.45
N GLN A 54 -8.69 8.45 -0.59
CA GLN A 54 -9.71 9.33 0.00
C GLN A 54 -11.12 8.99 -0.49
N LYS A 55 -11.28 8.82 -1.81
CA LYS A 55 -12.57 8.49 -2.42
C LYS A 55 -13.13 7.15 -1.93
N ASN A 56 -12.27 6.20 -1.58
CA ASN A 56 -12.68 4.85 -1.20
C ASN A 56 -12.42 4.52 0.27
N ILE A 57 -12.14 5.51 1.12
CA ILE A 57 -11.67 5.28 2.50
C ILE A 57 -12.64 4.42 3.32
N ILE A 58 -13.96 4.62 3.17
CA ILE A 58 -14.98 3.82 3.87
C ILE A 58 -14.91 2.36 3.44
N ALA A 59 -14.76 2.08 2.14
CA ALA A 59 -14.65 0.72 1.63
C ALA A 59 -13.35 0.05 2.12
N ILE A 60 -12.23 0.79 2.08
CA ILE A 60 -10.94 0.34 2.60
C ILE A 60 -11.05 -0.04 4.08
N LEU A 61 -11.59 0.86 4.92
CA LEU A 61 -11.73 0.62 6.36
C LEU A 61 -12.65 -0.55 6.67
N LYS A 62 -13.72 -0.75 5.88
CA LYS A 62 -14.59 -1.92 6.02
C LYS A 62 -13.88 -3.23 5.70
N THR A 63 -13.10 -3.27 4.61
CA THR A 63 -12.34 -4.45 4.23
C THR A 63 -11.23 -4.77 5.24
N GLU A 64 -10.57 -3.74 5.74
CA GLU A 64 -9.43 -3.90 6.64
C GLU A 64 -9.83 -3.99 8.12
N LEU A 65 -11.11 -3.79 8.47
CA LEU A 65 -11.62 -3.83 9.84
C LEU A 65 -11.09 -4.99 10.70
N PRO A 66 -11.09 -6.27 10.25
CA PRO A 66 -10.56 -7.38 11.07
C PRO A 66 -9.05 -7.25 11.36
N TYR A 67 -8.27 -6.68 10.45
CA TYR A 67 -6.85 -6.41 10.64
C TYR A 67 -6.63 -5.16 11.50
N LEU A 68 -7.41 -4.11 11.25
CA LEU A 68 -7.36 -2.85 12.01
C LEU A 68 -7.65 -3.09 13.49
N LYS A 69 -8.60 -3.97 13.83
CA LYS A 69 -8.88 -4.39 15.22
C LYS A 69 -7.65 -4.97 15.93
N GLN A 70 -6.68 -5.47 15.19
CA GLN A 70 -5.44 -6.03 15.73
C GLN A 70 -4.27 -5.02 15.66
N GLY A 71 -4.54 -3.79 15.18
CA GLY A 71 -3.53 -2.79 14.88
C GLY A 71 -2.69 -3.13 13.64
N LEU A 72 -3.27 -3.89 12.70
CA LEU A 72 -2.63 -4.38 11.48
C LEU A 72 -3.32 -3.81 10.23
N LEU A 73 -2.62 -3.85 9.09
CA LEU A 73 -3.17 -3.58 7.77
C LEU A 73 -2.68 -4.64 6.80
N MET A 74 -3.59 -5.17 5.98
CA MET A 74 -3.25 -6.03 4.88
C MET A 74 -3.17 -5.23 3.57
N ALA A 75 -2.01 -5.31 2.92
CA ALA A 75 -1.84 -4.84 1.56
C ALA A 75 -1.43 -6.01 0.67
N SER A 76 -1.81 -5.94 -0.59
CA SER A 76 -1.43 -6.93 -1.58
C SER A 76 -0.77 -6.28 -2.78
N ALA A 77 0.11 -7.02 -3.43
CA ALA A 77 0.82 -6.65 -4.63
C ALA A 77 0.45 -7.62 -5.75
N VAL A 78 0.14 -7.09 -6.94
CA VAL A 78 -0.11 -7.88 -8.15
C VAL A 78 0.69 -7.27 -9.30
N VAL A 79 1.42 -8.12 -10.03
CA VAL A 79 2.18 -7.68 -11.21
C VAL A 79 1.22 -7.21 -12.30
N GLU A 80 1.48 -6.03 -12.84
CA GLU A 80 0.71 -5.44 -13.94
C GLU A 80 1.47 -5.52 -15.26
N SER A 81 2.78 -5.30 -15.22
CA SER A 81 3.62 -5.44 -16.41
C SER A 81 5.06 -5.78 -16.10
N MET A 82 5.73 -6.34 -17.08
CA MET A 82 7.16 -6.61 -17.05
C MET A 82 7.75 -6.22 -18.41
N VAL A 83 8.72 -5.31 -18.39
CA VAL A 83 9.35 -4.77 -19.60
C VAL A 83 10.86 -4.99 -19.52
N SER A 84 11.42 -5.65 -20.52
CA SER A 84 12.86 -5.82 -20.66
C SER A 84 13.30 -5.32 -22.02
N GLN A 85 14.32 -4.46 -22.06
CA GLN A 85 14.87 -3.88 -23.29
C GLN A 85 13.79 -3.25 -24.21
N GLY A 86 12.79 -2.58 -23.61
CA GLY A 86 11.69 -1.95 -24.33
C GLY A 86 10.60 -2.92 -24.84
N GLN A 87 10.76 -4.23 -24.62
CA GLN A 87 9.78 -5.24 -25.01
C GLN A 87 9.00 -5.76 -23.80
N ARG A 88 7.68 -5.89 -23.99
CA ARG A 88 6.78 -6.41 -22.97
C ARG A 88 6.87 -7.93 -22.91
N LEU A 89 7.09 -8.47 -21.71
CA LEU A 89 7.26 -9.90 -21.50
C LEU A 89 5.93 -10.58 -21.16
N SER A 90 5.00 -10.62 -22.12
CA SER A 90 3.60 -11.06 -21.91
C SER A 90 3.45 -12.46 -21.32
N TYR A 91 4.36 -13.39 -21.62
CA TYR A 91 4.37 -14.72 -21.00
C TYR A 91 4.46 -14.63 -19.47
N TRP A 92 5.42 -13.86 -18.97
CA TRP A 92 5.64 -13.67 -17.54
C TRP A 92 4.50 -12.89 -16.89
N GLU A 93 3.97 -11.88 -17.57
CA GLU A 93 2.84 -11.11 -17.04
C GLU A 93 1.62 -11.99 -16.78
N ASN A 94 1.24 -12.84 -17.73
CA ASN A 94 0.09 -13.72 -17.57
C ASN A 94 0.27 -14.70 -16.40
N SER A 95 1.49 -15.21 -16.21
CA SER A 95 1.81 -16.06 -15.06
C SER A 95 1.74 -15.29 -13.75
N PHE A 96 2.35 -14.12 -13.66
CA PHE A 96 2.46 -13.35 -12.42
C PHE A 96 1.18 -12.57 -12.06
N GLN A 97 0.30 -12.26 -13.01
CA GLN A 97 -0.99 -11.62 -12.74
C GLN A 97 -1.89 -12.50 -11.85
N SER A 98 -1.72 -13.83 -11.91
CA SER A 98 -2.42 -14.77 -11.03
C SER A 98 -1.87 -14.80 -9.60
N ILE A 99 -0.68 -14.24 -9.38
CA ILE A 99 0.02 -14.28 -8.09
C ILE A 99 -0.24 -12.98 -7.33
N LYS A 100 -1.10 -13.07 -6.31
CA LYS A 100 -1.33 -11.99 -5.35
C LYS A 100 -0.44 -12.18 -4.13
N MET A 101 0.57 -11.33 -3.99
CA MET A 101 1.45 -11.34 -2.82
C MET A 101 0.83 -10.46 -1.73
N SER A 102 0.54 -11.01 -0.55
CA SER A 102 -0.04 -10.24 0.55
C SER A 102 0.96 -10.06 1.68
N ALA A 103 1.00 -8.85 2.24
CA ALA A 103 1.80 -8.51 3.41
C ALA A 103 0.90 -7.88 4.46
N ILE A 104 1.07 -8.31 5.71
CA ILE A 104 0.40 -7.73 6.86
C ILE A 104 1.44 -6.86 7.58
N THR A 105 1.15 -5.57 7.71
CA THR A 105 2.06 -4.61 8.34
C THR A 105 1.45 -4.10 9.65
N PRO A 106 2.20 -4.10 10.76
CA PRO A 106 1.77 -3.43 11.98
C PRO A 106 1.62 -1.92 11.76
N MET A 107 0.45 -1.38 12.08
CA MET A 107 0.14 0.04 11.95
C MET A 107 -0.01 0.76 13.29
N LYS A 108 0.12 0.05 14.43
CA LYS A 108 0.09 0.65 15.78
C LYS A 108 0.86 1.98 15.92
N PRO A 109 2.12 2.12 15.45
CA PRO A 109 2.85 3.38 15.56
C PRO A 109 2.33 4.50 14.65
N LEU A 110 1.56 4.18 13.59
CA LEU A 110 0.95 5.15 12.70
C LEU A 110 -0.40 5.65 13.22
N PHE A 111 -1.11 4.83 13.99
CA PHE A 111 -2.40 5.22 14.58
C PHE A 111 -2.26 6.04 15.87
N SER A 112 -1.20 5.83 16.66
CA SER A 112 -0.96 6.59 17.89
C SER A 112 -0.73 8.09 17.64
N SER A 113 -0.18 8.46 16.48
CA SER A 113 0.00 9.86 16.07
C SER A 113 -1.28 10.50 15.51
N VAL A 114 -2.14 9.70 14.88
CA VAL A 114 -3.41 10.14 14.29
C VAL A 114 -4.51 10.27 15.34
N ILE A 115 -4.47 9.40 16.35
CA ILE A 115 -5.49 9.29 17.38
C ILE A 115 -4.87 9.59 18.74
N GLY A 116 -4.57 10.87 19.00
CA GLY A 116 -3.95 11.32 20.24
C GLY A 116 -4.55 10.67 21.49
N ASN A 117 -3.67 10.17 22.37
CA ASN A 117 -3.77 9.67 23.76
C ASN A 117 -5.06 9.02 24.31
N HIS A 118 -6.11 8.81 23.53
CA HIS A 118 -7.28 8.02 23.92
C HIS A 118 -7.09 6.51 23.60
N PHE A 119 -5.87 6.14 23.20
CA PHE A 119 -5.43 4.79 22.82
C PHE A 119 -4.36 4.23 23.78
N GLU A 120 -4.23 4.82 24.98
CA GLU A 120 -3.49 4.18 26.07
C GLU A 120 -4.41 3.17 26.76
N SER A 121 -4.58 2.00 26.17
CA SER A 121 -4.81 0.80 26.96
C SER A 121 -3.60 -0.11 26.81
N SER A 122 -3.06 -0.44 27.98
CA SER A 122 -1.89 -1.27 28.27
C SER A 122 -1.79 -2.52 27.39
N GLU A 123 -0.54 -2.93 27.14
CA GLU A 123 -0.08 -4.22 26.61
C GLU A 123 -1.15 -5.20 26.08
N SER A 124 -0.99 -5.54 24.79
CA SER A 124 -1.54 -6.76 24.18
C SER A 124 -3.07 -6.89 24.07
N ALA A 125 -3.86 -5.87 24.41
CA ALA A 125 -5.30 -5.92 24.16
C ALA A 125 -5.60 -5.77 22.65
N PRO A 126 -6.51 -6.60 22.08
CA PRO A 126 -7.13 -6.27 20.80
C PRO A 126 -7.85 -4.93 20.92
N MET A 127 -7.88 -4.15 19.84
CA MET A 127 -8.61 -2.88 19.79
C MET A 127 -10.07 -3.13 20.19
N GLU A 128 -10.50 -2.62 21.34
CA GLU A 128 -11.90 -2.59 21.71
C GLU A 128 -12.62 -1.60 20.80
N LEU A 129 -13.30 -2.13 19.79
CA LEU A 129 -14.32 -1.38 19.07
C LEU A 129 -15.61 -1.53 19.88
N PRO A 130 -16.30 -0.43 20.25
CA PRO A 130 -17.50 -0.50 21.07
C PRO A 130 -18.55 -1.38 20.38
N ASP A 131 -18.87 -2.51 21.01
CA ASP A 131 -19.81 -3.50 20.50
C ASP A 131 -21.23 -3.00 20.78
N THR A 132 -21.80 -2.28 19.81
CA THR A 132 -23.16 -1.77 19.88
C THR A 132 -23.90 -2.27 18.64
N GLY A 133 -24.87 -3.16 18.88
CA GLY A 133 -25.59 -4.01 17.90
C GLY A 133 -26.41 -3.26 16.86
N GLY A 134 -25.76 -2.44 16.04
CA GLY A 134 -26.33 -1.59 14.99
C GLY A 134 -25.41 -0.44 14.52
N VAL A 135 -24.26 -0.23 15.17
CA VAL A 135 -23.44 1.01 15.12
C VAL A 135 -22.14 0.85 14.31
N GLY A 136 -21.98 -0.25 13.57
CA GLY A 136 -20.77 -0.47 12.75
C GLY A 136 -20.57 0.61 11.66
N GLY A 137 -21.65 1.26 11.20
CA GLY A 137 -21.58 2.37 10.25
C GLY A 137 -20.95 3.63 10.84
N ASP A 138 -21.33 4.00 12.06
CA ASP A 138 -20.95 5.27 12.69
C ASP A 138 -19.47 5.28 13.11
N ILE A 139 -18.95 4.14 13.58
CA ILE A 139 -17.53 4.00 13.95
C ILE A 139 -16.63 4.10 12.71
N ILE A 140 -17.03 3.45 11.62
CA ILE A 140 -16.28 3.50 10.35
C ILE A 140 -16.32 4.92 9.76
N ALA A 141 -17.46 5.61 9.85
CA ALA A 141 -17.58 7.00 9.42
C ALA A 141 -16.69 7.92 10.25
N SER A 142 -16.70 7.80 11.58
CA SER A 142 -15.83 8.58 12.46
C SER A 142 -14.35 8.31 12.21
N LEU A 143 -13.96 7.06 11.94
CA LEU A 143 -12.57 6.72 11.61
C LEU A 143 -12.17 7.27 10.24
N ALA A 144 -13.07 7.16 9.24
CA ALA A 144 -12.86 7.74 7.92
C ALA A 144 -12.61 9.25 8.00
N ASP A 145 -13.47 9.98 8.72
CA ASP A 145 -13.33 11.42 8.92
C ASP A 145 -11.98 11.79 9.55
N LYS A 146 -11.53 11.01 10.53
CA LYS A 146 -10.27 11.23 11.22
C LYS A 146 -9.05 10.99 10.32
N VAL A 147 -9.08 9.93 9.52
CA VAL A 147 -8.04 9.64 8.53
C VAL A 147 -8.00 10.74 7.46
N LEU A 148 -9.16 11.14 6.93
CA LEU A 148 -9.26 12.20 5.91
C LEU A 148 -8.72 13.54 6.43
N LYS A 149 -9.11 13.94 7.65
CA LYS A 149 -8.59 15.16 8.30
C LYS A 149 -7.07 15.12 8.42
N THR A 150 -6.51 14.00 8.85
CA THR A 150 -5.06 13.83 8.99
C THR A 150 -4.35 13.91 7.64
N MET A 151 -4.88 13.25 6.61
CA MET A 151 -4.32 13.29 5.26
C MET A 151 -4.32 14.72 4.68
N ASN A 152 -5.39 15.47 4.91
CA ASN A 152 -5.48 16.86 4.47
C ASN A 152 -4.44 17.72 5.17
N ASN A 153 -4.34 17.62 6.50
CA ASN A 153 -3.32 18.34 7.27
C ASN A 153 -1.90 18.02 6.79
N VAL A 154 -1.58 16.74 6.57
CA VAL A 154 -0.25 16.32 6.08
C VAL A 154 0.03 16.90 4.70
N GLY A 155 -0.93 16.84 3.77
CA GLY A 155 -0.67 17.36 2.44
C GLY A 155 -0.72 18.89 2.32
N GLU A 156 -1.39 19.60 3.25
CA GLU A 156 -1.24 21.05 3.41
C GLU A 156 0.18 21.40 3.90
N HIS A 157 0.69 20.67 4.90
CA HIS A 157 2.06 20.84 5.39
C HIS A 157 3.14 20.50 4.34
N LEU A 158 2.82 19.60 3.40
CA LEU A 158 3.77 19.10 2.40
C LEU A 158 3.52 19.66 0.99
N ASN A 159 2.59 20.61 0.79
CA ASN A 159 2.17 21.14 -0.52
C ASN A 159 1.85 20.05 -1.57
N LEU A 160 1.42 18.85 -1.16
CA LEU A 160 1.28 17.68 -2.04
C LEU A 160 0.07 17.77 -2.97
N TRP A 161 -0.90 18.63 -2.66
CA TRP A 161 -2.19 18.69 -3.35
C TRP A 161 -2.23 19.65 -4.54
N ASN A 162 -1.16 20.41 -4.80
CA ASN A 162 -1.12 21.39 -5.90
C ASN A 162 -0.60 20.83 -7.25
N GLY A 163 -0.39 19.51 -7.36
CA GLY A 163 0.04 18.87 -8.62
C GLY A 163 -1.08 18.09 -9.29
N ARG A 164 -1.96 18.74 -10.05
CA ARG A 164 -2.69 18.03 -11.12
C ARG A 164 -1.63 17.47 -12.06
N GLY A 165 -1.57 16.14 -12.14
CA GLY A 165 -0.63 15.43 -13.00
C GLY A 165 -0.86 15.77 -14.47
N GLU A 166 -0.13 16.76 -14.98
CA GLU A 166 0.37 16.70 -16.34
C GLU A 166 1.68 15.91 -16.29
N LEU A 167 1.68 14.76 -16.97
CA LEU A 167 2.91 14.04 -17.27
C LEU A 167 3.83 15.00 -18.04
N PRO A 168 5.09 15.21 -17.63
CA PRO A 168 6.01 15.96 -18.46
C PRO A 168 6.22 15.17 -19.74
N ASN A 169 5.69 15.69 -20.85
CA ASN A 169 6.18 15.37 -22.19
C ASN A 169 7.69 15.63 -22.18
N GLN A 170 8.48 14.57 -22.31
CA GLN A 170 9.91 14.68 -22.59
C GLN A 170 10.12 13.99 -23.93
N LEU A 171 10.61 14.82 -24.86
CA LEU A 171 11.01 14.56 -26.24
C LEU A 171 12.06 13.45 -26.35
#